data_AF-A0A7R7X5E3-F1
#
_entry.id   AF-A0A7R7X5E3-F1
#
_cell.length_a   1.000
_cell.length_b   1.000
_cell.length_c   1.000
_cell.angle_alpha   90.00
_cell.angle_beta   90.00
_cell.angle_gamma   90.00
#
_symmetry.space_group_name_H-M   'P 1'
#
loop_
_entity.id
_entity.type
_entity.pdbx_description
1 polymer ?
#
loop_
_entity_poly.entity_id
_entity_poly.type
_entity_poly.pdbx_seq_one_letter_code
_entity_poly.pdbx_strand_id
1 'polypeptide(L)'
;MVTKNSGKTRGLCEVKRKQLGHTDQSAATVSKQETAELVGLIKNNGSTVFLNGHHHLTSQYANEIYLLFAKAQVSYHEYLKKGAIGNDDFLVIQRCGPWRVNDPACMEQLAVIILAIVLLADKARFVS
;
A
#
# COMPACT_ATOMS: atom_id res chain seq x y z
N MET A 1 -28.11 -7.31 0.90
CA MET A 1 -27.46 -7.99 2.04
C MET A 1 -25.95 -7.93 1.81
N VAL A 2 -25.26 -6.97 2.43
CA VAL A 2 -23.80 -6.84 2.30
C VAL A 2 -23.19 -7.78 3.33
N THR A 3 -22.70 -8.93 2.90
CA THR A 3 -21.93 -9.84 3.75
C THR A 3 -20.64 -9.14 4.15
N LYS A 4 -20.44 -8.89 5.45
CA LYS A 4 -19.15 -8.46 5.99
C LYS A 4 -18.12 -9.52 5.59
N ASN A 5 -17.17 -9.14 4.76
CA ASN A 5 -16.05 -10.00 4.39
C ASN A 5 -15.16 -10.12 5.63
N SER A 6 -15.14 -11.29 6.28
CA SER A 6 -14.37 -11.55 7.51
C SER A 6 -12.89 -11.83 7.24
N GLY A 7 -12.42 -11.66 6.00
CA GLY A 7 -11.03 -11.86 5.60
C GLY A 7 -10.14 -10.66 5.94
N LYS A 8 -8.87 -10.93 6.28
CA LYS A 8 -7.84 -9.88 6.42
C LYS A 8 -7.66 -9.13 5.10
N THR A 9 -7.68 -7.80 5.15
CA THR A 9 -7.41 -6.93 3.98
C THR A 9 -6.00 -7.21 3.45
N ARG A 10 -5.83 -7.56 2.17
CA ARG A 10 -4.51 -7.93 1.61
C ARG A 10 -3.78 -6.76 0.93
N GLY A 11 -4.50 -5.71 0.58
CA GLY A 11 -3.96 -4.49 0.03
C GLY A 11 -5.04 -3.43 -0.09
N LEU A 12 -4.61 -2.18 -0.28
CA LEU A 12 -5.48 -1.05 -0.56
C LEU A 12 -5.31 -0.62 -2.02
N CYS A 13 -6.39 -0.11 -2.61
CA CYS A 13 -6.38 0.51 -3.92
C CYS A 13 -7.15 1.82 -3.83
N GLU A 14 -6.51 2.92 -4.18
CA GLU A 14 -7.08 4.27 -4.05
C GLU A 14 -6.88 5.07 -5.33
N VAL A 15 -7.91 5.84 -5.69
CA VAL A 15 -7.89 6.78 -6.81
C VAL A 15 -8.24 8.16 -6.31
N LYS A 16 -7.29 9.09 -6.43
CA LYS A 16 -7.46 10.47 -5.96
C LYS A 16 -8.21 11.30 -6.99
N ARG A 17 -9.13 12.15 -6.52
CA ARG A 17 -9.89 13.06 -7.39
C ARG A 17 -8.93 14.00 -8.15
N LYS A 18 -9.27 14.33 -9.40
CA LYS A 18 -8.52 15.18 -10.34
C LYS A 18 -8.48 16.67 -9.94
N GLN A 19 -8.20 16.99 -8.68
CA GLN A 19 -8.29 18.36 -8.14
C GLN A 19 -6.93 18.99 -7.78
N LEU A 20 -5.83 18.27 -7.95
CA LEU A 20 -4.51 18.78 -7.62
C LEU A 20 -3.70 18.86 -8.91
N GLY A 21 -3.23 20.05 -9.26
CA GLY A 21 -2.10 20.15 -10.18
C GLY A 21 -0.88 19.45 -9.56
N HIS A 22 0.04 18.94 -10.38
CA HIS A 22 1.31 18.36 -9.89
C HIS A 22 2.19 19.45 -9.26
N THR A 23 1.90 19.82 -8.01
CA THR A 23 2.68 20.77 -7.20
C THR A 23 3.34 20.05 -6.03
N ASP A 24 4.40 20.62 -5.47
CA ASP A 24 5.06 20.03 -4.30
C ASP A 24 4.12 19.91 -3.10
N GLN A 25 3.21 20.87 -2.93
CA GLN A 25 2.20 20.84 -1.87
C GLN A 25 1.23 19.67 -2.05
N SER A 26 0.78 19.43 -3.28
CA SER A 26 -0.10 18.30 -3.59
C SER A 26 0.60 16.95 -3.37
N ALA A 27 1.85 16.82 -3.81
CA ALA A 27 2.65 15.63 -3.63
C ALA A 27 2.89 15.32 -2.14
N ALA A 28 3.15 16.35 -1.33
CA ALA A 28 3.30 16.21 0.12
C ALA A 28 1.99 15.77 0.80
N THR A 29 0.84 16.33 0.39
CA THR A 29 -0.47 15.89 0.90
C THR A 29 -0.77 14.45 0.52
N VAL A 30 -0.50 14.06 -0.73
CA VAL A 30 -0.67 12.70 -1.22
C VAL A 30 0.20 11.71 -0.43
N SER A 31 1.48 12.03 -0.24
CA SER A 31 2.40 11.20 0.53
C SER A 31 1.95 11.01 1.99
N LYS A 32 1.46 12.08 2.64
CA LYS A 32 0.89 12.00 4.00
C LYS A 32 -0.32 11.07 4.06
N GLN A 33 -1.23 11.17 3.08
CA GLN A 33 -2.41 10.32 3.02
C GLN A 33 -2.04 8.85 2.79
N GLU A 34 -1.21 8.57 1.78
CA GLU A 34 -0.74 7.22 1.46
C GLU A 34 -0.03 6.56 2.66
N THR A 35 0.77 7.35 3.39
CA THR A 35 1.42 6.90 4.63
C THR A 35 0.39 6.56 5.71
N ALA A 36 -0.60 7.43 5.93
CA ALA A 36 -1.65 7.19 6.93
C ALA A 36 -2.46 5.92 6.63
N GLU A 37 -2.76 5.67 5.36
CA GLU A 37 -3.46 4.47 4.89
C GLU A 37 -2.64 3.19 5.14
N LEU A 38 -1.35 3.21 4.80
CA LEU A 38 -0.46 2.08 5.06
C LEU A 38 -0.30 1.82 6.56
N VAL A 39 -0.14 2.86 7.37
CA VAL A 39 -0.06 2.73 8.83
C VAL A 39 -1.35 2.15 9.40
N GLY A 40 -2.52 2.61 8.92
CA GLY A 40 -3.81 2.05 9.30
C GLY A 40 -3.94 0.57 8.94
N LEU A 41 -3.48 0.19 7.75
CA LEU A 41 -3.48 -1.19 7.29
C LEU A 41 -2.57 -2.08 8.17
N ILE A 42 -1.34 -1.63 8.44
CA ILE A 42 -0.38 -2.33 9.32
C ILE A 42 -0.97 -2.50 10.72
N LYS A 43 -1.55 -1.43 11.28
CA LYS A 43 -2.14 -1.46 12.62
C LYS A 43 -3.29 -2.46 12.74
N ASN A 44 -4.14 -2.54 11.71
CA ASN A 44 -5.30 -3.44 11.71
C ASN A 44 -4.93 -4.90 11.43
N ASN A 45 -3.94 -5.15 10.58
CA ASN A 45 -3.58 -6.50 10.15
C ASN A 45 -2.45 -7.14 10.97
N GLY A 46 -1.61 -6.34 11.62
CA GLY A 46 -0.35 -6.78 12.22
C GLY A 46 0.65 -7.22 11.16
N SER A 47 1.51 -8.18 11.50
CA SER A 47 2.45 -8.76 10.54
C SER A 47 1.72 -9.62 9.49
N THR A 48 2.31 -9.68 8.29
CA THR A 48 1.82 -10.50 7.19
C THR A 48 2.95 -11.39 6.66
N VAL A 49 2.61 -12.53 6.05
CA VAL A 49 3.55 -13.34 5.27
C VAL A 49 3.45 -13.05 3.76
N PHE A 50 2.38 -12.34 3.37
CA PHE A 50 2.15 -11.89 2.00
C PHE A 50 3.25 -10.91 1.56
N LEU A 51 3.67 -11.00 0.29
CA LEU A 51 4.72 -10.14 -0.29
C LEU A 51 5.98 -10.03 0.58
N ASN A 52 6.43 -11.14 1.16
CA ASN A 52 7.60 -11.18 2.05
C ASN A 52 7.50 -10.22 3.25
N GLY A 53 6.29 -10.08 3.80
CA GLY A 53 5.99 -9.24 4.95
C GLY A 53 5.65 -7.79 4.63
N HIS A 54 5.48 -7.45 3.35
CA HIS A 54 5.07 -6.11 2.96
C HIS A 54 3.54 -5.99 2.89
N HIS A 55 3.04 -4.90 3.44
CA HIS A 55 1.73 -4.37 3.14
C HIS A 55 1.77 -3.57 1.85
N HIS A 56 0.70 -3.66 1.07
CA HIS A 56 0.65 -3.08 -0.27
C HIS A 56 -0.47 -2.05 -0.41
N LEU A 57 -0.16 -0.94 -1.06
CA LEU A 57 -1.11 0.09 -1.51
C LEU A 57 -0.85 0.38 -2.99
N THR A 58 -1.89 0.31 -3.80
CA THR A 58 -1.91 0.90 -5.15
C THR A 58 -2.54 2.29 -5.04
N SER A 59 -1.79 3.33 -5.42
CA SER A 59 -2.25 4.72 -5.35
C SER A 59 -2.21 5.35 -6.73
N GLN A 60 -3.34 5.87 -7.20
CA GLN A 60 -3.40 6.71 -8.38
C GLN A 60 -3.42 8.19 -7.98
N TYR A 61 -2.46 8.92 -8.54
CA TYR A 61 -2.37 10.38 -8.46
C TYR A 61 -2.39 10.97 -9.88
N ALA A 62 -3.48 11.67 -10.22
CA ALA A 62 -3.75 12.16 -11.58
C ALA A 62 -3.64 11.03 -12.64
N ASN A 63 -2.73 11.15 -13.60
CA ASN A 63 -2.49 10.13 -14.64
C ASN A 63 -1.35 9.17 -14.28
N GLU A 64 -0.85 9.20 -13.04
CA GLU A 64 0.24 8.37 -12.56
C GLU A 64 -0.27 7.37 -11.52
N ILE A 65 0.15 6.11 -11.65
CA ILE A 65 -0.11 5.06 -10.68
C ILE A 65 1.21 4.70 -10.01
N TYR A 66 1.15 4.48 -8.70
CA TYR A 66 2.26 4.05 -7.87
C TYR A 66 1.88 2.81 -7.09
N LEU A 67 2.85 1.91 -6.94
CA LEU A 67 2.76 0.77 -6.05
C LEU A 67 3.63 1.04 -4.84
N LEU A 68 3.03 1.04 -3.66
CA LEU A 68 3.70 1.27 -2.39
C LEU A 68 3.76 -0.03 -1.60
N PHE A 69 4.93 -0.31 -1.02
CA PHE A 69 5.19 -1.51 -0.22
C PHE A 69 5.83 -1.12 1.11
N ALA A 70 5.22 -1.52 2.22
CA ALA A 70 5.66 -1.15 3.55
C ALA A 70 5.84 -2.39 4.43
N LYS A 71 7.03 -2.58 4.99
CA LYS A 71 7.31 -3.65 5.94
C LYS A 71 7.61 -3.06 7.31
N ALA A 72 6.68 -3.25 8.22
CA ALA A 72 6.85 -2.85 9.61
C ALA A 72 7.76 -3.84 10.33
N GLN A 73 8.83 -3.34 10.94
CA GLN A 73 9.65 -4.13 11.85
C GLN A 73 8.90 -4.39 13.17
N VAL A 74 9.41 -5.31 13.99
CA VAL A 74 8.79 -5.63 15.28
C VAL A 74 8.71 -4.40 16.17
N SER A 75 9.77 -3.59 16.21
CA SER A 75 9.83 -2.38 17.02
C SER A 75 8.78 -1.34 16.59
N TYR A 76 8.55 -1.19 15.28
CA TYR A 76 7.47 -0.36 14.75
C TYR A 76 6.06 -0.83 15.19
N HIS A 77 5.84 -2.15 15.26
CA HIS A 77 4.56 -2.66 15.78
C HIS A 77 4.38 -2.36 17.27
N GLU A 78 5.45 -2.47 18.06
CA GLU A 78 5.43 -2.12 19.48
C GLU A 78 5.19 -0.62 19.68
N TYR A 79 5.81 0.23 18.86
CA TYR A 79 5.51 1.65 18.81
C TYR A 79 4.01 1.91 18.54
N LEU A 80 3.44 1.30 17.49
CA LEU A 80 2.03 1.48 17.14
C LEU A 80 1.05 1.00 18.23
N LYS A 81 1.45 0.01 19.04
CA LYS A 81 0.60 -0.57 20.10
C LYS A 81 0.74 0.11 21.45
N LYS A 82 1.98 0.45 21.83
CA LYS A 82 2.34 0.87 23.20
C LYS A 82 2.92 2.27 23.28
N GLY A 83 3.25 2.89 22.14
CA GLY A 83 3.96 4.16 22.09
C GLY A 83 5.41 4.07 22.56
N ALA A 84 5.99 2.86 22.64
CA ALA A 84 7.39 2.66 22.98
C ALA A 84 8.27 3.19 21.85
N ILE A 85 9.28 4.00 22.18
CA ILE A 85 10.22 4.60 21.21
C ILE A 85 11.58 3.93 21.38
N GLY A 86 12.00 3.18 20.38
CA GLY A 86 13.35 2.64 20.18
C GLY A 86 14.11 3.42 19.09
N ASN A 87 15.39 3.08 18.91
CA ASN A 87 16.29 3.81 18.01
C ASN A 87 16.01 3.61 16.51
N ASP A 88 15.19 2.62 16.13
CA ASP A 88 14.95 2.23 14.72
C ASP A 88 13.44 2.09 14.36
N ASP A 89 12.56 2.87 15.01
CA ASP A 89 11.11 2.76 14.85
C ASP A 89 10.55 3.52 13.64
N PHE A 90 11.27 3.48 12.52
CA PHE A 90 10.83 4.12 11.28
C PHE A 90 10.17 3.11 10.34
N LEU A 91 9.05 3.50 9.75
CA LEU A 91 8.44 2.75 8.65
C LEU A 91 9.10 3.16 7.33
N VAL A 92 9.75 2.20 6.69
CA VAL A 92 10.26 2.38 5.32
C VAL A 92 9.17 1.95 4.33
N ILE A 93 8.80 2.88 3.44
CA ILE A 93 7.84 2.65 2.37
C ILE A 93 8.59 2.71 1.04
N GLN A 94 8.61 1.60 0.31
CA GLN A 94 9.12 1.54 -1.04
C GLN A 94 8.02 2.01 -2.00
N ARG A 95 8.35 2.98 -2.86
CA ARG A 95 7.45 3.51 -3.89
C ARG A 95 7.99 3.14 -5.26
N CYS A 96 7.19 2.44 -6.06
CA CYS A 96 7.50 2.07 -7.44
C CYS A 96 6.56 2.82 -8.41
N GLY A 97 7.06 3.15 -9.60
CA GLY A 97 6.36 3.93 -10.63
C GLY A 97 7.13 5.20 -11.02
N PRO A 98 6.48 6.17 -11.69
CA PRO A 98 5.06 6.18 -12.05
C PRO A 98 4.74 5.32 -13.28
N TRP A 99 3.64 4.58 -13.23
CA TRP A 99 3.00 4.04 -14.43
C TRP A 99 1.98 5.05 -14.95
N ARG A 100 2.11 5.45 -16.21
CA ARG A 100 1.25 6.45 -16.83
C ARG A 100 0.01 5.80 -17.43
N VAL A 101 -1.18 6.27 -17.01
CA VAL A 101 -2.48 5.71 -17.44
C VAL A 101 -2.72 5.90 -18.94
N ASN A 102 -2.15 6.95 -19.53
CA ASN A 102 -2.23 7.25 -20.95
C ASN A 102 -1.13 6.60 -21.80
N ASP A 103 -0.28 5.75 -21.22
CA ASP A 103 0.73 4.98 -21.92
C ASP A 103 0.36 3.49 -21.91
N PRO A 104 -0.01 2.90 -23.06
CA PRO A 104 -0.40 1.49 -23.14
C PRO A 104 0.69 0.53 -22.63
N ALA A 105 1.97 0.82 -22.87
CA ALA A 105 3.07 -0.04 -22.42
C ALA A 105 3.23 -0.01 -20.90
N CYS A 106 3.06 1.17 -20.28
CA CYS A 106 2.99 1.28 -18.82
C CYS A 106 1.82 0.45 -18.27
N MET A 107 0.64 0.54 -18.90
CA MET A 107 -0.55 -0.15 -18.40
C MET A 107 -0.48 -1.67 -18.58
N GLU A 108 0.13 -2.17 -19.66
CA GLU A 108 0.39 -3.58 -19.86
C GLU A 108 1.34 -4.13 -18.77
N GLN A 109 2.45 -3.44 -18.52
CA GLN A 109 3.39 -3.82 -17.48
C GLN A 109 2.74 -3.81 -16.09
N LEU A 110 1.98 -2.75 -15.79
CA LEU A 110 1.28 -2.64 -14.52
C LEU A 110 0.23 -3.75 -14.34
N ALA A 111 -0.51 -4.09 -15.40
CA ALA A 111 -1.52 -5.14 -15.36
C ALA A 111 -0.89 -6.51 -15.00
N VAL A 112 0.28 -6.83 -15.56
CA VAL A 112 1.04 -8.04 -15.22
C VAL A 112 1.43 -8.05 -13.74
N ILE A 113 1.92 -6.92 -13.21
CA ILE A 113 2.32 -6.80 -11.80
C ILE A 113 1.12 -6.97 -10.87
N ILE A 114 0.01 -6.27 -11.14
CA ILE A 114 -1.22 -6.37 -10.35
C ILE A 114 -1.77 -7.79 -10.39
N LEU A 115 -1.78 -8.45 -11.56
CA LEU A 115 -2.21 -9.83 -11.69
C LEU A 115 -1.36 -10.77 -10.82
N ALA A 116 -0.03 -10.60 -10.83
CA ALA A 116 0.87 -11.38 -9.98
C ALA A 116 0.57 -11.17 -8.47
N ILE A 117 0.35 -9.92 -8.05
CA ILE A 117 -0.04 -9.60 -6.66
C ILE A 117 -1.36 -10.27 -6.27
N VAL A 118 -2.36 -10.24 -7.15
CA VAL A 118 -3.67 -10.86 -6.92
C VAL A 118 -3.55 -12.39 -6.82
N LEU A 119 -2.80 -13.02 -7.71
CA LEU A 119 -2.56 -14.47 -7.68
C LEU A 119 -1.83 -14.90 -6.40
N LEU A 120 -0.84 -14.12 -5.96
CA LEU A 120 -0.16 -14.35 -4.69
C LEU A 120 -1.12 -14.18 -3.49
N ALA A 121 -2.02 -13.21 -3.55
CA ALA A 121 -3.00 -12.96 -2.48
C ALA A 121 -4.00 -14.10 -2.38
N ASP A 122 -4.42 -14.66 -3.51
CA ASP A 122 -5.31 -15.81 -3.55
C ASP A 122 -4.62 -17.07 -3.01
N LYS A 123 -3.38 -17.35 -3.44
CA LYS A 123 -2.56 -18.43 -2.87
C LYS A 123 -2.42 -18.31 -1.34
N ALA A 124 -2.22 -17.09 -0.84
CA ALA A 124 -2.10 -16.83 0.60
C ALA A 124 -3.40 -17.02 1.40
N ARG A 125 -4.57 -17.15 0.75
CA ARG A 125 -5.83 -17.51 1.44
C ARG A 125 -5.87 -18.98 1.85
N PHE A 126 -5.19 -19.85 1.14
CA PHE A 126 -5.22 -21.30 1.37
C PHE A 126 -4.16 -21.80 2.36
N VAL A 127 -3.29 -20.91 2.84
CA VAL A 127 -2.14 -21.22 3.71
C VAL A 127 -2.28 -20.55 5.09
N SER A 128 -3.33 -19.75 5.31
CA SER A 128 -3.54 -18.96 6.55
C SER A 128 -4.59 -19.54 7.47
#